data_AF-A0A519MXA0-F1
#
_entry.id   AF-A0A519MXA0-F1
#
_cell.length_a   1.000
_cell.length_b   1.000
_cell.length_c   1.000
_cell.angle_alpha   90.00
_cell.angle_beta   90.00
_cell.angle_gamma   90.00
#
_symmetry.space_group_name_H-M   'P 1'
#
loop_
_entity.id
_entity.type
_entity.pdbx_description
1 polymer ?
#
loop_
_entity_poly.entity_id
_entity_poly.type
_entity_poly.pdbx_seq_one_letter_code
_entity_poly.pdbx_strand_id
1 'polypeptide(L)'
;MTLKEKMAKSMIAIFISGIAGLLLYGYLIEKDAEKNGIVTVGKYVSHSRSGKHESNYFDYYISGKKYQADGGLITPGFEKNIGKFYEIKRSSRFTHIVNANYGNEIRDQEVILSAGFTVQEIER
;
A
#
# COMPACT_ATOMS: atom_id res chain seq x y z
N MET A 1 -28.46 23.25 33.59
CA MET A 1 -27.75 22.12 32.97
C MET A 1 -26.98 21.37 34.04
N THR A 2 -27.29 20.11 34.27
CA THR A 2 -26.70 19.30 35.35
C THR A 2 -25.25 18.93 35.06
N LEU A 3 -24.48 18.57 36.09
CA LEU A 3 -23.09 18.09 35.91
C LEU A 3 -23.03 16.87 34.98
N LYS A 4 -24.02 15.98 35.08
CA LYS A 4 -24.17 14.80 34.22
C LYS A 4 -24.38 15.19 32.74
N GLU A 5 -25.21 16.19 32.47
CA GLU A 5 -25.41 16.71 31.11
C GLU A 5 -24.15 17.35 30.52
N LYS A 6 -23.37 18.07 31.34
CA LYS A 6 -22.06 18.62 30.92
C LYS A 6 -21.08 17.52 30.54
N MET A 7 -20.94 16.49 31.39
CA MET A 7 -20.05 15.36 31.12
C MET A 7 -20.46 14.57 29.87
N ALA A 8 -21.76 14.30 29.70
CA ALA A 8 -22.28 13.61 28.53
C ALA A 8 -21.99 14.37 27.23
N LYS A 9 -22.20 15.69 27.20
CA LYS A 9 -21.87 16.53 26.05
C LYS A 9 -20.37 16.53 25.73
N SER A 10 -19.51 16.61 26.75
CA SER A 10 -18.06 16.52 26.56
C SER A 10 -17.63 15.16 25.99
N MET A 11 -18.20 14.06 26.47
CA MET A 11 -17.92 12.73 25.91
C MET A 11 -18.34 12.61 24.45
N ILE A 12 -19.52 13.13 24.09
CA ILE A 12 -20.00 13.14 22.70
C ILE A 12 -19.06 13.98 21.82
N ALA A 13 -18.64 15.15 22.29
CA ALA A 13 -17.73 16.01 21.54
C ALA A 13 -16.37 15.33 21.31
N ILE A 14 -15.82 14.63 22.31
CA ILE A 14 -14.57 13.86 22.18
C ILE A 14 -14.76 12.71 21.18
N PHE A 15 -15.87 11.99 21.25
CA PHE A 15 -16.16 10.89 20.33
C PHE A 15 -16.26 11.36 18.88
N ILE A 16 -17.01 12.44 18.63
CA ILE A 16 -17.14 13.04 17.29
C ILE A 16 -15.78 13.55 16.79
N SER A 17 -15.00 14.20 17.65
CA SER A 17 -13.65 14.67 17.29
C SER A 17 -12.72 13.52 16.96
N GLY A 18 -12.82 12.40 17.69
CA GLY A 18 -12.09 11.17 17.39
C GLY A 18 -12.45 10.59 16.03
N ILE A 19 -13.74 10.51 15.71
CA ILE A 19 -14.21 10.06 14.38
C ILE A 19 -13.69 10.99 13.28
N ALA A 20 -13.82 12.30 13.45
CA ALA A 20 -13.34 13.28 12.47
C ALA A 20 -11.82 13.14 12.25
N GLY A 21 -11.04 12.92 13.32
CA GLY A 21 -9.61 12.66 13.23
C GLY A 21 -9.27 11.41 12.43
N LEU A 22 -10.02 10.31 12.63
CA LEU A 22 -9.84 9.07 11.84
C LEU A 22 -10.17 9.27 10.36
N LEU A 23 -11.24 10.00 10.04
CA LEU A 23 -11.62 10.31 8.66
C LEU A 23 -10.56 11.17 7.96
N LEU A 24 -10.05 12.20 8.63
CA LEU A 24 -8.95 13.03 8.11
C LEU A 24 -7.68 12.22 7.90
N TYR A 25 -7.35 11.33 8.83
CA TYR A 25 -6.19 10.46 8.70
C TYR A 25 -6.30 9.51 7.50
N GLY A 26 -7.46 8.87 7.31
CA GLY A 26 -7.73 8.04 6.13
C GLY A 26 -7.61 8.82 4.82
N TYR A 27 -8.16 10.03 4.77
CA TYR A 27 -8.05 10.90 3.59
C TYR A 27 -6.59 11.28 3.26
N LEU A 28 -5.77 11.56 4.28
CA LEU A 28 -4.35 11.87 4.08
C LEU A 28 -3.55 10.67 3.58
N ILE A 29 -3.86 9.47 4.06
CA ILE A 29 -3.27 8.19 3.62
C ILE A 29 -3.51 7.98 2.13
N GLU A 30 -4.76 8.09 1.67
CA GLU A 30 -5.14 7.85 0.28
C GLU A 30 -4.46 8.85 -0.67
N LYS A 31 -4.39 10.12 -0.27
CA LYS A 31 -3.78 11.19 -1.09
C LYS A 31 -2.26 11.12 -1.17
N ASP A 32 -1.58 10.50 -0.20
CA ASP A 32 -0.11 10.55 -0.16
C ASP A 32 0.53 9.73 -1.29
N ALA A 33 0.06 8.50 -1.55
CA ALA A 33 0.56 7.70 -2.66
C ALA A 33 0.20 8.31 -4.03
N GLU A 34 -0.97 8.95 -4.14
CA GLU A 34 -1.38 9.63 -5.37
C GLU A 34 -0.48 10.84 -5.71
N LYS A 35 -0.25 11.73 -4.74
CA LYS A 35 0.43 13.01 -4.97
C LYS A 35 1.95 12.97 -4.76
N ASN A 36 2.40 12.27 -3.73
CA ASN A 36 3.81 12.25 -3.28
C ASN A 36 4.46 10.88 -3.46
N GLY A 37 3.78 9.96 -4.16
CA GLY A 37 4.25 8.59 -4.26
C GLY A 37 5.59 8.50 -5.02
N ILE A 38 6.50 7.72 -4.46
CA ILE A 38 7.81 7.42 -5.03
C ILE A 38 7.67 6.20 -5.92
N VAL A 39 8.11 6.32 -7.17
CA VAL A 39 8.12 5.22 -8.13
C VAL A 39 9.33 4.32 -7.86
N THR A 40 9.10 3.01 -7.84
CA THR A 40 10.15 1.98 -7.71
C THR A 40 9.67 0.68 -8.35
N VAL A 41 10.43 -0.40 -8.21
CA VAL A 41 10.07 -1.74 -8.66
C VAL A 41 9.51 -2.57 -7.50
N GLY A 42 8.44 -3.32 -7.76
CA GLY A 42 7.91 -4.32 -6.87
C GLY A 42 7.84 -5.69 -7.54
N LYS A 43 8.16 -6.76 -6.79
CA LYS A 43 7.98 -8.15 -7.22
C LYS A 43 6.61 -8.62 -6.77
N TYR A 44 5.80 -9.13 -7.69
CA TYR A 44 4.52 -9.73 -7.35
C TYR A 44 4.75 -11.10 -6.70
N VAL A 45 4.31 -11.31 -5.46
CA VAL A 45 4.71 -12.50 -4.68
C VAL A 45 3.55 -13.37 -4.24
N SER A 46 2.36 -12.83 -4.04
CA SER A 46 1.21 -13.63 -3.66
C SER A 46 -0.11 -12.98 -4.01
N HIS A 47 -1.11 -13.84 -4.19
CA HIS A 47 -2.50 -13.46 -4.37
C HIS A 47 -3.30 -14.00 -3.19
N SER A 48 -4.23 -13.20 -2.68
CA SER A 48 -5.24 -13.67 -1.72
C SER A 48 -6.62 -13.35 -2.24
N ARG A 49 -7.55 -14.28 -2.05
CA ARG A 49 -8.96 -14.10 -2.37
C ARG A 49 -9.81 -14.46 -1.17
N SER A 50 -10.57 -13.49 -0.68
CA SER A 50 -11.52 -13.64 0.41
C SER A 50 -12.89 -13.11 -0.02
N GLY A 51 -13.77 -14.03 -0.44
CA GLY A 51 -15.09 -13.69 -0.96
C GLY A 51 -15.01 -12.84 -2.23
N LYS A 52 -15.51 -11.59 -2.15
CA LYS A 52 -15.46 -10.60 -3.24
C LYS A 52 -14.20 -9.71 -3.21
N HIS A 53 -13.34 -9.89 -2.22
CA HIS A 53 -12.09 -9.17 -2.11
C HIS A 53 -10.95 -10.03 -2.62
N GLU A 54 -10.17 -9.45 -3.51
CA GLU A 54 -8.89 -10.01 -3.95
C GLU A 54 -7.80 -9.06 -3.44
N SER A 55 -6.57 -9.54 -3.34
CA SER A 55 -5.41 -8.74 -2.96
C SER A 55 -4.20 -9.28 -3.68
N ASN A 56 -3.39 -8.38 -4.25
CA ASN A 56 -2.18 -8.73 -4.97
C ASN A 56 -0.99 -8.14 -4.22
N TYR A 57 -0.20 -8.98 -3.56
CA TYR A 57 0.88 -8.53 -2.70
C TYR A 57 2.20 -8.41 -3.45
N PHE A 58 2.88 -7.30 -3.23
CA PHE A 58 4.18 -6.99 -3.82
C PHE A 58 5.23 -6.86 -2.73
N ASP A 59 6.36 -7.53 -2.93
CA ASP A 59 7.58 -7.27 -2.21
C ASP A 59 8.33 -6.11 -2.87
N TYR A 60 8.93 -5.23 -2.08
CA TYR A 60 9.74 -4.11 -2.57
C TYR A 60 10.73 -3.64 -1.51
N TYR A 61 11.68 -2.80 -1.89
CA TYR A 61 12.74 -2.34 -0.99
C TYR A 61 12.71 -0.83 -0.75
N ILE A 62 13.03 -0.44 0.49
CA ILE A 62 13.34 0.94 0.88
C ILE A 62 14.65 0.91 1.64
N SER A 63 15.67 1.58 1.10
CA SER A 63 17.00 1.66 1.72
C SER A 63 17.56 0.29 2.14
N GLY A 64 17.42 -0.71 1.26
CA GLY A 64 17.89 -2.09 1.47
C GLY A 64 17.02 -2.95 2.39
N LYS A 65 15.97 -2.40 3.01
CA LYS A 65 15.01 -3.18 3.79
C LYS A 65 13.81 -3.60 2.94
N LYS A 66 13.44 -4.87 3.05
CA LYS A 66 12.30 -5.47 2.35
C LYS A 66 10.97 -5.15 3.05
N TYR A 67 9.97 -4.83 2.25
CA TYR A 67 8.58 -4.57 2.66
C TYR A 67 7.63 -5.35 1.75
N GLN A 68 6.44 -5.63 2.27
CA GLN A 68 5.34 -6.23 1.51
C GLN A 68 4.10 -5.37 1.67
N ALA A 69 3.39 -5.12 0.56
CA ALA A 69 2.16 -4.34 0.56
C ALA A 69 1.20 -4.84 -0.52
N ASP A 70 -0.10 -4.57 -0.34
CA ASP A 70 -1.09 -4.75 -1.40
C ASP A 70 -0.82 -3.72 -2.52
N GLY A 71 -0.87 -4.18 -3.77
CA GLY A 71 -0.69 -3.37 -4.97
C GLY A 71 -1.91 -2.55 -5.38
N GLY A 72 -3.02 -2.62 -4.63
CA GLY A 72 -4.18 -1.77 -4.82
C GLY A 72 -5.16 -2.33 -5.84
N LEU A 73 -5.65 -1.47 -6.75
CA LEU A 73 -6.75 -1.80 -7.67
C LEU A 73 -6.44 -3.04 -8.53
N ILE A 74 -7.30 -4.03 -8.39
CA ILE A 74 -7.04 -5.40 -8.83
C ILE A 74 -7.45 -5.54 -10.29
N THR A 75 -6.63 -6.26 -11.04
CA THR A 75 -7.02 -6.81 -12.34
C THR A 75 -7.38 -8.29 -12.16
N PRO A 76 -8.61 -8.73 -12.48
CA PRO A 76 -8.97 -10.15 -12.41
C PRO A 76 -8.03 -11.01 -13.27
N GLY A 77 -7.63 -12.17 -12.76
CA GLY A 77 -6.76 -13.10 -13.50
C GLY A 77 -5.28 -12.73 -13.48
N PHE A 78 -4.86 -11.80 -12.62
CA PHE A 78 -3.47 -11.37 -12.50
C PHE A 78 -2.59 -12.37 -11.74
N GLU A 79 -3.16 -13.29 -10.97
CA GLU A 79 -2.48 -14.33 -10.18
C GLU A 79 -1.47 -15.17 -10.96
N LYS A 80 -1.65 -15.35 -12.28
CA LYS A 80 -0.69 -16.04 -13.15
C LYS A 80 0.66 -15.34 -13.31
N ASN A 81 0.77 -14.09 -12.86
CA ASN A 81 1.97 -13.26 -12.98
C ASN A 81 2.87 -13.29 -11.74
N ILE A 82 2.58 -14.12 -10.73
CA ILE A 82 3.44 -14.25 -9.54
C ILE A 82 4.89 -14.52 -9.99
N GLY A 83 5.83 -13.84 -9.35
CA GLY A 83 7.26 -13.84 -9.69
C GLY A 83 7.70 -12.66 -10.54
N LYS A 84 6.79 -12.03 -11.29
CA LYS A 84 7.13 -10.91 -12.18
C LYS A 84 7.30 -9.58 -11.44
N PHE A 85 8.04 -8.68 -12.06
CA PHE A 85 8.34 -7.36 -11.54
C PHE A 85 7.52 -6.29 -12.26
N TYR A 86 7.06 -5.30 -11.51
CA TYR A 86 6.22 -4.21 -12.02
C TYR A 86 6.66 -2.89 -11.43
N GLU A 87 6.36 -1.82 -12.16
CA GLU A 87 6.41 -0.48 -11.59
C GLU A 87 5.38 -0.38 -10.45
N ILE A 88 5.83 0.12 -9.31
CA ILE A 88 4.97 0.43 -8.18
C ILE A 88 5.17 1.88 -7.75
N LYS A 89 4.11 2.51 -7.29
CA LYS A 89 4.13 3.83 -6.67
C LYS A 89 3.81 3.69 -5.19
N ARG A 90 4.81 3.90 -4.33
CA ARG A 90 4.67 3.77 -2.88
C ARG A 90 4.55 5.12 -2.18
N SER A 91 3.85 5.17 -1.06
CA SER A 91 3.87 6.34 -0.18
C SER A 91 5.29 6.57 0.39
N SER A 92 5.66 7.84 0.54
CA SER A 92 6.92 8.22 1.20
C SER A 92 6.81 8.15 2.73
N ARG A 93 5.57 8.22 3.25
CA ARG A 93 5.26 8.26 4.69
C ARG A 93 4.75 6.93 5.24
N PHE A 94 4.07 6.13 4.43
CA PHE A 94 3.37 4.92 4.85
C PHE A 94 3.77 3.71 4.01
N THR A 95 4.62 2.85 4.55
CA THR A 95 5.20 1.70 3.82
C THR A 95 4.22 0.56 3.51
N HIS A 96 2.95 0.67 3.88
CA HIS A 96 1.92 -0.31 3.51
C HIS A 96 1.05 0.19 2.34
N ILE A 97 1.24 1.43 1.89
CA ILE A 97 0.48 2.01 0.79
C ILE A 97 1.31 1.93 -0.47
N VAL A 98 0.88 1.06 -1.38
CA VAL A 98 1.49 0.85 -2.69
C VAL A 98 0.39 0.76 -3.73
N ASN A 99 0.63 1.34 -4.90
CA ASN A 99 -0.19 1.14 -6.09
C ASN A 99 0.69 0.53 -7.18
N ALA A 100 0.38 -0.67 -7.61
CA ALA A 100 1.07 -1.35 -8.69
C ALA A 100 0.51 -0.91 -10.05
N ASN A 101 1.42 -0.65 -10.99
CA ASN A 101 1.06 -0.44 -12.39
C ASN A 101 1.10 -1.79 -13.11
N TYR A 102 -0.03 -2.51 -13.07
CA TYR A 102 -0.19 -3.85 -13.65
C TYR A 102 0.08 -3.92 -15.17
N GLY A 103 0.05 -2.77 -15.87
CA GLY A 103 0.36 -2.66 -17.29
C GLY A 103 1.84 -2.46 -17.61
N ASN A 104 2.68 -2.16 -16.60
CA ASN A 104 4.09 -1.84 -16.78
C ASN A 104 4.99 -2.90 -16.11
N GLU A 105 5.15 -4.03 -16.79
CA GLU A 105 6.06 -5.11 -16.38
C GLU A 105 7.52 -4.67 -16.60
N ILE A 106 8.34 -4.74 -15.56
CA ILE A 106 9.77 -4.43 -15.60
C ILE A 106 10.55 -5.71 -15.82
N ARG A 107 11.31 -5.79 -16.91
CA ARG A 107 12.16 -6.94 -17.26
C ARG A 107 13.65 -6.65 -17.21
N ASP A 108 14.00 -5.38 -17.15
CA ASP A 108 15.38 -4.94 -17.11
C ASP A 108 16.01 -5.31 -15.76
N GLN A 109 16.98 -6.22 -15.80
CA GLN A 109 17.65 -6.71 -14.60
C GLN A 109 18.43 -5.61 -13.89
N GLU A 110 19.02 -4.65 -14.59
CA GLU A 110 19.77 -3.55 -13.97
C GLU A 110 18.83 -2.65 -13.18
N VAL A 111 17.63 -2.39 -13.70
CA VAL A 111 16.58 -1.62 -13.01
C VAL A 111 16.10 -2.38 -11.76
N ILE A 112 15.89 -3.69 -11.86
CA ILE A 112 15.45 -4.51 -10.73
C ILE A 112 16.52 -4.58 -9.63
N LEU A 113 17.79 -4.77 -10.00
CA LEU A 113 18.92 -4.76 -9.05
C LEU A 113 19.08 -3.39 -8.39
N SER A 114 18.97 -2.31 -9.16
CA SER A 114 19.04 -0.94 -8.65
C SER A 114 17.91 -0.62 -7.67
N ALA A 115 16.75 -1.28 -7.81
CA ALA A 115 15.65 -1.18 -6.88
C ALA A 115 15.87 -1.94 -5.55
N GLY A 116 16.96 -2.71 -5.43
CA GLY A 116 17.38 -3.39 -4.19
C GLY A 116 17.16 -4.90 -4.16
N PHE A 117 16.66 -5.50 -5.25
CA PHE A 117 16.52 -6.95 -5.35
C PHE A 117 17.87 -7.63 -5.61
N THR A 118 17.97 -8.89 -5.20
CA THR A 118 19.13 -9.74 -5.49
C THR A 118 18.97 -10.52 -6.78
N VAL A 119 20.08 -10.97 -7.39
CA VAL A 119 20.05 -11.85 -8.58
C VAL A 119 19.21 -13.11 -8.31
N GLN A 120 19.33 -13.70 -7.12
CA GLN A 120 18.56 -14.88 -6.73
C GLN A 120 17.05 -14.61 -6.64
N GLU A 121 16.65 -13.38 -6.33
CA GLU A 121 15.24 -12.98 -6.34
C GLU A 121 14.72 -12.72 -7.76
N ILE A 122 15.58 -12.40 -8.72
CA ILE A 122 15.20 -12.24 -10.13
C ILE A 122 14.98 -13.60 -10.81
N GLU A 123 15.81 -14.59 -10.46
CA GLU A 123 15.79 -15.93 -11.07
C GLU A 123 14.68 -16.86 -10.52
N ARG A 124 14.05 -16.49 -9.40
CA ARG A 124 12.97 -17.26 -8.76
C ARG A 124 11.59 -16.78 -9.17
#